data_AF-A0AAE3WJA9-F1
#
_entry.id   AF-A0AAE3WJA9-F1
#
_cell.length_a   1.000
_cell.length_b   1.000
_cell.length_c   1.000
_cell.angle_alpha   90.00
_cell.angle_beta   90.00
_cell.angle_gamma   90.00
#
_symmetry.space_group_name_H-M   'P 1'
#
loop_
_entity.id
_entity.type
_entity.pdbx_description
1 polymer ?
#
loop_
_entity_poly.entity_id
_entity_poly.type
_entity_poly.pdbx_seq_one_letter_code
_entity_poly.pdbx_strand_id
1 'polypeptide(L)' 'RALAILRDATAGAEDGELFLEHSVSESLVFDDGRLRNSGYTAEQGFGLRAVRGEVTGYAHSTEISEPALRRAAETARL' A
#
# COMPACT_ATOMS: atom_id res chain seq x y z
N ARG A 1 4.15 7.05 -15.59
CA ARG A 1 2.74 6.59 -15.67
C ARG A 1 2.03 6.69 -14.32
N ALA A 2 2.59 6.16 -13.23
CA ALA A 2 2.02 6.27 -11.87
C ALA A 2 1.65 7.72 -11.46
N LEU A 3 2.52 8.69 -11.73
CA LEU A 3 2.23 10.10 -11.45
C LEU A 3 0.96 10.64 -12.15
N ALA A 4 0.68 10.19 -13.37
CA ALA A 4 -0.52 10.61 -14.10
C ALA A 4 -1.78 10.03 -13.42
N ILE A 5 -1.74 8.74 -13.08
CA ILE A 5 -2.83 8.06 -12.37
C ILE A 5 -3.11 8.74 -11.02
N LEU A 6 -2.05 9.09 -10.28
CA LEU A 6 -2.17 9.78 -9.00
C LEU A 6 -2.81 11.17 -9.16
N ARG A 7 -2.35 11.96 -10.14
CA ARG A 7 -2.93 13.27 -10.45
C ARG A 7 -4.41 13.18 -10.80
N ASP A 8 -4.79 12.15 -11.54
CA ASP A 8 -6.19 11.93 -11.90
C ASP A 8 -7.03 11.52 -10.69
N ALA A 9 -6.47 10.71 -9.78
CA ALA A 9 -7.14 10.25 -8.56
C ALA A 9 -7.36 11.37 -7.53
N THR A 10 -6.39 12.27 -7.40
CA THR A 10 -6.43 13.40 -6.47
C THR A 10 -6.94 14.69 -7.11
N ALA A 11 -7.50 14.62 -8.32
CA ALA A 11 -8.04 15.79 -9.00
C ALA A 11 -9.21 16.40 -8.19
N GLY A 12 -9.06 17.65 -7.76
CA GLY A 12 -10.05 18.34 -6.92
C GLY A 12 -9.95 18.03 -5.42
N ALA A 13 -8.98 17.20 -5.01
CA ALA A 13 -8.59 17.02 -3.61
C ALA A 13 -7.71 18.19 -3.16
N GLU A 14 -7.77 18.49 -1.87
CA GLU A 14 -6.92 19.47 -1.18
C GLU A 14 -5.60 18.84 -0.73
N ASP A 15 -5.63 17.54 -0.41
CA ASP A 15 -4.46 16.75 -0.06
C ASP A 15 -4.60 15.32 -0.62
N GLY A 16 -3.47 14.61 -0.72
CA GLY A 16 -3.45 13.22 -1.15
C GLY A 16 -2.09 12.57 -0.97
N GLU A 17 -2.11 11.27 -0.75
CA GLU A 17 -0.91 10.48 -0.48
C GLU A 17 -0.95 9.17 -1.26
N LEU A 18 0.21 8.79 -1.81
CA LEU A 18 0.49 7.43 -2.26
C LEU A 18 1.62 6.89 -1.38
N PHE A 19 1.30 5.96 -0.49
CA PHE A 19 2.26 5.28 0.37
C PHE A 19 2.57 3.90 -0.21
N LEU A 20 3.85 3.56 -0.35
CA LEU A 20 4.28 2.22 -0.78
C LEU A 20 5.08 1.57 0.33
N GLU A 21 4.87 0.28 0.54
CA GLU A 21 5.59 -0.51 1.51
C GLU A 21 6.13 -1.78 0.88
N HIS A 22 7.34 -2.15 1.28
CA HIS A 22 7.92 -3.46 1.09
C HIS A 22 8.64 -3.83 2.38
N SER A 23 8.23 -4.93 2.99
CA SER A 23 8.73 -5.40 4.27
C SER A 23 9.22 -6.84 4.14
N VAL A 24 10.40 -7.10 4.66
CA VAL A 24 10.97 -8.44 4.74
C VAL A 24 11.37 -8.67 6.18
N SER A 25 10.92 -9.79 6.75
CA SER A 25 11.22 -10.17 8.12
C SER A 25 11.58 -11.64 8.21
N GLU A 26 12.61 -11.92 9.00
CA GLU A 26 13.06 -13.27 9.33
C GLU A 26 12.92 -13.49 10.83
N SER A 27 12.49 -14.69 11.22
CA SER A 27 12.38 -15.09 12.62
C SER A 27 12.93 -16.49 12.83
N LEU A 28 13.71 -16.66 13.90
CA LEU A 28 14.25 -17.94 14.32
C LEU A 28 13.91 -18.14 15.79
N VAL A 29 13.25 -19.25 16.13
CA VAL A 29 12.89 -19.62 17.50
C VAL A 29 13.68 -20.85 17.88
N PHE A 30 14.50 -20.70 18.91
CA PHE A 30 15.28 -21.79 19.50
C PHE A 30 14.63 -22.28 20.79
N ASP A 31 14.65 -23.59 20.99
CA ASP A 31 14.16 -24.26 22.19
C ASP A 31 15.08 -25.46 22.49
N ASP A 32 15.44 -25.65 23.76
CA ASP A 32 16.41 -26.67 24.23
C ASP A 32 17.71 -26.76 23.39
N GLY A 33 18.28 -25.59 23.05
CA GLY A 33 19.51 -25.50 22.26
C GLY A 33 19.37 -25.90 20.79
N ARG A 34 18.15 -26.14 20.30
CA ARG A 34 17.86 -26.53 18.91
C ARG A 34 16.92 -25.52 18.25
N LEU A 35 17.03 -25.39 16.93
CA LEU A 35 16.08 -24.59 16.15
C LEU A 35 14.73 -25.30 16.13
N ARG A 36 13.69 -24.63 16.63
CA ARG A 36 12.33 -25.16 16.80
C ARG A 36 11.35 -24.59 15.79
N ASN A 37 11.53 -23.33 15.38
CA ASN A 37 10.77 -22.73 14.29
C ASN A 37 11.63 -21.72 13.52
N SER A 38 11.41 -21.62 12.21
CA SER A 38 11.99 -20.60 11.35
C SER A 38 10.89 -20.03 10.47
N GLY A 39 10.75 -18.70 10.44
CA GLY A 39 9.80 -18.01 9.58
C GLY A 39 10.52 -17.00 8.70
N TYR A 40 10.05 -16.90 7.46
CA TYR A 40 10.42 -15.85 6.51
C TYR A 40 9.13 -15.26 5.96
N THR A 41 8.99 -13.94 6.04
CA THR A 41 7.86 -13.20 5.50
C THR A 41 8.38 -12.08 4.61
N ALA A 42 7.85 -12.01 3.41
CA ALA A 42 8.06 -10.88 2.49
C ALA A 42 6.69 -10.37 2.04
N GLU A 43 6.42 -9.11 2.33
CA GLU A 43 5.16 -8.44 2.06
C GLU A 43 5.43 -7.15 1.29
N GLN A 44 4.48 -6.76 0.46
CA GLN A 44 4.50 -5.48 -0.24
C GLN A 44 3.08 -4.98 -0.46
N GLY A 45 2.97 -3.68 -0.72
CA GLY A 45 1.71 -3.08 -1.07
C GLY A 45 1.79 -1.57 -1.20
N PHE A 46 0.63 -0.97 -1.37
CA PHE A 46 0.48 0.46 -1.35
C PHE A 46 -0.89 0.88 -0.82
N GLY A 47 -0.96 2.09 -0.28
CA GLY A 47 -2.19 2.81 0.05
C GLY A 47 -2.29 4.12 -0.74
N LEU A 48 -3.49 4.46 -1.19
CA LEU A 48 -3.80 5.69 -1.91
C LEU A 48 -4.93 6.42 -1.20
N ARG A 49 -4.71 7.70 -0.89
CA ARG A 49 -5.66 8.56 -0.20
C ARG A 49 -5.85 9.89 -0.94
N ALA A 50 -7.08 10.38 -1.01
CA ALA A 50 -7.43 11.73 -1.46
C ALA A 50 -8.35 12.39 -0.43
N VAL A 51 -8.14 13.67 -0.13
CA VAL A 51 -8.88 14.41 0.91
C VAL A 51 -9.43 15.72 0.36
N ARG A 52 -10.69 16.04 0.65
CA ARG A 52 -11.32 17.33 0.36
C ARG A 52 -12.22 17.73 1.53
N GLY A 53 -11.80 18.71 2.31
CA GLY A 53 -12.45 19.09 3.56
C GLY A 53 -12.54 17.90 4.51
N GLU A 54 -13.77 17.49 4.83
CA GLU A 54 -14.06 16.35 5.71
C GLU A 54 -14.19 15.01 4.97
N VAL A 55 -14.18 15.02 3.63
CA VAL A 55 -14.34 13.81 2.81
C VAL A 55 -12.98 13.20 2.49
N THR A 56 -12.84 11.90 2.72
CA THR A 56 -11.64 11.13 2.37
C THR A 56 -12.00 9.92 1.53
N GLY A 57 -11.35 9.79 0.37
CA GLY A 57 -11.35 8.58 -0.45
C GLY A 57 -10.07 7.78 -0.18
N TYR A 58 -10.20 6.46 -0.05
CA TYR A 58 -9.08 5.58 0.28
C TYR A 58 -9.18 4.23 -0.43
N ALA A 59 -8.04 3.72 -0.88
CA ALA A 59 -7.90 2.38 -1.43
C ALA A 59 -6.50 1.83 -1.18
N HIS A 60 -6.34 0.51 -1.14
CA HIS A 60 -5.05 -0.14 -0.97
C HIS A 60 -4.93 -1.41 -1.82
N SER A 61 -3.70 -1.89 -1.99
CA SER A 61 -3.42 -3.18 -2.63
C SER A 61 -2.19 -3.85 -2.05
N THR A 62 -2.18 -5.19 -2.04
CA THR A 62 -1.01 -6.02 -1.73
C THR A 62 -0.12 -6.28 -2.95
N GLU A 63 -0.46 -5.69 -4.09
CA GLU A 63 0.31 -5.79 -5.33
C GLU A 63 0.72 -4.39 -5.80
N ILE A 64 2.02 -4.18 -6.03
CA ILE A 64 2.53 -2.94 -6.62
C ILE A 64 2.54 -3.12 -8.14
N SER A 65 1.38 -2.87 -8.77
CA SER A 65 1.21 -2.97 -10.22
C SER A 65 0.42 -1.78 -10.78
N GLU A 66 0.65 -1.43 -12.06
CA GLU A 66 -0.13 -0.37 -12.72
C GLU A 66 -1.64 -0.68 -12.74
N PRO A 67 -2.09 -1.92 -13.02
CA PRO A 67 -3.51 -2.28 -12.90
C PRO A 67 -4.07 -2.10 -11.48
N ALA A 68 -3.32 -2.48 -10.45
CA ALA A 68 -3.74 -2.28 -9.06
C ALA A 68 -3.87 -0.78 -8.73
N LEU A 69 -2.91 0.03 -9.16
CA LEU A 69 -2.93 1.48 -8.98
C LEU A 69 -4.15 2.13 -9.67
N ARG A 70 -4.53 1.67 -10.87
CA ARG A 70 -5.73 2.17 -11.57
C ARG A 70 -7.01 1.85 -10.81
N ARG A 71 -7.18 0.61 -10.32
CA ARG A 71 -8.36 0.23 -9.52
C ARG A 71 -8.44 1.03 -8.21
N ALA A 72 -7.29 1.22 -7.56
CA ALA A 72 -7.21 2.03 -6.35
C ALA A 72 -7.58 3.49 -6.63
N ALA A 73 -7.11 4.06 -7.74
CA ALA A 73 -7.43 5.42 -8.17
C ALA A 73 -8.93 5.62 -8.47
N GLU A 74 -9.60 4.63 -9.05
CA GLU A 74 -11.06 4.66 -9.27
C GLU A 74 -11.83 4.69 -7.94
N THR A 75 -11.32 3.98 -6.93
CA THR A 75 -11.96 3.87 -5.61
C THR A 75 -11.69 5.08 -4.71
N ALA A 76 -10.48 5.64 -4.77
CA ALA A 76 -10.06 6.75 -3.90
C ALA A 76 -10.49 8.15 -4.40
N ARG A 77 -11.05 8.25 -5.61
CA ARG A 77 -11.50 9.53 -6.19
C ARG A 77 -12.65 10.14 -5.39
N LEU A 78 -12.65 11.48 -5.30
CA LEU A 78 -13.67 12.31 -4.63
C LEU A 78 -14.70 12.91 -5.58
#